data_AF-A0AAE1ID97-F1
#
_entry.id   AF-A0AAE1ID97-F1
#
_cell.length_a   1.000
_cell.length_b   1.000
_cell.length_c   1.000
_cell.angle_alpha   90.00
_cell.angle_beta   90.00
_cell.angle_gamma   90.00
#
_symmetry.space_group_name_H-M   'P 1'
#
loop_
_entity.id
_entity.type
_entity.pdbx_description
1 polymer ?
#
loop_
_entity_poly.entity_id
_entity_poly.type
_entity_poly.pdbx_seq_one_letter_code
_entity_poly.pdbx_strand_id
1 'polypeptide(L)'
;MAPCRTSGASKAKPTRIRSSRASKKKQRQRKSRKERAEAKRCMYQERGNQVLRDYVRLPNGLKLELPEEEDLVGISRVPNKRHYSKIQEKREELGENEEREVTESLKADKPHIPDPYDDNLQRPYWKTRRNAEQEQDEEQEENRGQERDHEPCRPAKRARKAPPPEHVIQKTPPTFMGIPREIRMQIYRHLLTAAKPIPVHGGWKQVYWTKDLQISAKILSVSRIVHEEASVVLYGANTFLYRLRDANFNGVYIDSLAMDDEAGRNGEDDGESEYEDDLEQDDEDDDDGPVVADRERSINIERYAHLFRHITIEAEANRYSAITQDSMVAAMDVFRKPLPGQPASSSRSIHTLTVCIMPLFHQQQDGSSQSRFTFVDFFQANSPVIQAIKAVDCQVLHVDILTRHASRRSAHVTVKGSGSCRLTINRRHEQAMDFFKGQMAGDKAVRRRTAEMAKRSVEAIDTLAKHIEEQCDRRHFDQATTMDMDVDSLDYWLDLDGLDDQDDDDDGV
;
A
#
# COMPACT_ATOMS: atom_id res chain seq x y z
N MET A 1 -62.55 -4.09 -58.66
CA MET A 1 -61.63 -3.00 -58.25
C MET A 1 -60.25 -3.59 -58.00
N ALA A 2 -59.20 -2.87 -58.40
CA ALA A 2 -57.92 -3.38 -58.90
C ALA A 2 -56.89 -3.87 -57.84
N PRO A 3 -55.88 -4.67 -58.24
CA PRO A 3 -54.75 -5.08 -57.40
C PRO A 3 -53.52 -4.16 -57.60
N CYS A 4 -52.87 -3.74 -56.50
CA CYS A 4 -51.66 -2.92 -56.53
C CYS A 4 -50.41 -3.67 -56.05
N ARG A 5 -49.62 -4.08 -57.05
CA ARG A 5 -48.14 -4.03 -57.23
C ARG A 5 -47.20 -4.36 -56.05
N THR A 6 -46.41 -5.39 -56.31
CA THR A 6 -45.11 -5.72 -55.70
C THR A 6 -44.03 -4.72 -56.15
N SER A 7 -43.27 -4.17 -55.20
CA SER A 7 -42.08 -3.35 -55.45
C SER A 7 -40.83 -4.23 -55.51
N GLY A 8 -40.15 -4.18 -56.66
CA GLY A 8 -38.92 -4.93 -56.92
C GLY A 8 -37.72 -4.38 -56.13
N ALA A 9 -37.04 -5.28 -55.43
CA ALA A 9 -35.75 -5.03 -54.82
C ALA A 9 -34.67 -4.85 -55.90
N SER A 10 -34.19 -3.62 -56.08
CA SER A 10 -33.03 -3.32 -56.92
C SER A 10 -31.76 -3.87 -56.28
N LYS A 11 -31.15 -4.87 -56.91
CA LYS A 11 -29.82 -5.38 -56.58
C LYS A 11 -28.78 -4.26 -56.75
N ALA A 12 -28.33 -3.69 -55.63
CA ALA A 12 -27.22 -2.74 -55.62
C ALA A 12 -25.92 -3.45 -56.02
N LYS A 13 -25.22 -2.90 -57.03
CA LYS A 13 -23.92 -3.40 -57.48
C LYS A 13 -22.87 -3.20 -56.37
N PRO A 14 -22.06 -4.21 -56.02
CA PRO A 14 -21.05 -4.08 -54.98
C PRO A 14 -19.94 -3.12 -55.44
N THR A 15 -19.87 -1.96 -54.81
CA THR A 15 -18.82 -0.95 -55.00
C THR A 15 -17.50 -1.46 -54.43
N ARG A 16 -16.71 -2.10 -55.29
CA ARG A 16 -15.41 -2.78 -55.04
C ARG A 16 -14.24 -1.87 -54.59
N ILE A 17 -14.48 -0.64 -54.13
CA ILE A 17 -13.41 0.38 -53.97
C ILE A 17 -12.93 0.55 -52.50
N ARG A 18 -13.65 0.01 -51.51
CA ARG A 18 -13.31 0.22 -50.08
C ARG A 18 -12.24 -0.72 -49.49
N SER A 19 -11.85 -1.82 -50.15
CA SER A 19 -10.91 -2.80 -49.59
C SER A 19 -9.45 -2.34 -49.59
N SER A 20 -9.04 -1.46 -50.52
CA SER A 20 -7.63 -1.06 -50.70
C SER A 20 -7.12 -0.06 -49.64
N ARG A 21 -8.00 0.70 -48.98
CA ARG A 21 -7.61 1.62 -47.89
C ARG A 21 -7.41 0.89 -46.56
N ALA A 22 -8.20 -0.15 -46.30
CA ALA A 22 -8.07 -0.95 -45.07
C ALA A 22 -6.76 -1.75 -45.05
N SER A 23 -6.35 -2.33 -46.18
CA SER A 23 -5.09 -3.07 -46.29
C SER A 23 -3.86 -2.18 -46.08
N LYS A 24 -3.84 -0.97 -46.68
CA LYS A 24 -2.75 0.01 -46.47
C LYS A 24 -2.61 0.46 -45.01
N LYS A 25 -3.72 0.64 -44.28
CA LYS A 25 -3.70 1.00 -42.85
C LYS A 25 -3.14 -0.14 -41.99
N LYS A 26 -3.56 -1.40 -42.26
CA LYS A 26 -3.06 -2.59 -41.55
C LYS A 26 -1.57 -2.81 -41.79
N GLN A 27 -1.08 -2.58 -43.01
CA GLN A 27 0.35 -2.69 -43.35
C GLN A 27 1.19 -1.62 -42.65
N ARG A 28 0.73 -0.37 -42.58
CA ARG A 28 1.40 0.71 -41.81
C ARG A 28 1.48 0.40 -40.32
N GLN A 29 0.41 -0.14 -39.73
CA GLN A 29 0.41 -0.54 -38.31
C GLN A 29 1.38 -1.70 -38.04
N ARG A 30 1.47 -2.69 -38.94
CA ARG A 30 2.46 -3.79 -38.83
C ARG A 30 3.90 -3.27 -38.90
N LYS A 31 4.20 -2.38 -39.86
CA LYS A 31 5.55 -1.78 -39.98
C LYS A 31 5.95 -1.00 -38.73
N SER A 32 5.07 -0.15 -38.21
CA SER A 32 5.32 0.62 -36.98
C SER A 32 5.49 -0.27 -35.74
N ARG A 33 4.73 -1.36 -35.62
CA ARG A 33 4.91 -2.33 -34.53
C ARG A 33 6.26 -3.04 -34.62
N LYS A 34 6.69 -3.42 -35.83
CA LYS A 34 8.00 -4.05 -36.06
C LYS A 34 9.15 -3.11 -35.69
N GLU A 35 9.11 -1.87 -36.17
CA GLU A 35 10.11 -0.83 -35.84
C GLU A 35 10.17 -0.56 -34.32
N ARG A 36 9.02 -0.50 -33.63
CA ARG A 36 8.98 -0.32 -32.17
C ARG A 36 9.54 -1.53 -31.41
N ALA A 37 9.34 -2.74 -31.92
CA ALA A 37 9.89 -3.96 -31.33
C ALA A 37 11.41 -4.03 -31.52
N GLU A 38 11.91 -3.67 -32.70
CA GLU A 38 13.35 -3.57 -33.00
C GLU A 38 14.03 -2.49 -32.15
N ALA A 39 13.43 -1.30 -32.03
CA ALA A 39 13.95 -0.23 -31.17
C ALA A 39 14.00 -0.65 -29.69
N LYS A 40 12.98 -1.38 -29.20
CA LYS A 40 13.01 -1.95 -27.85
C LYS A 40 14.14 -2.97 -27.70
N ARG A 41 14.30 -3.91 -28.65
CA ARG A 41 15.38 -4.92 -28.62
C ARG A 41 16.76 -4.24 -28.60
N CYS A 42 16.97 -3.21 -29.43
CA CYS A 42 18.20 -2.44 -29.46
C CYS A 42 18.48 -1.75 -28.11
N MET A 43 17.48 -1.08 -27.51
CA MET A 43 17.62 -0.44 -26.20
C MET A 43 17.92 -1.46 -25.06
N TYR A 44 17.28 -2.63 -25.06
CA TYR A 44 17.58 -3.69 -24.10
C TYR A 44 19.00 -4.24 -24.27
N GLN A 45 19.45 -4.39 -25.52
CA GLN A 45 20.81 -4.83 -25.83
C GLN A 45 21.85 -3.80 -25.38
N GLU A 46 21.60 -2.51 -25.62
CA GLU A 46 22.47 -1.41 -25.18
C GLU A 46 22.54 -1.33 -23.65
N ARG A 47 21.38 -1.43 -22.96
CA ARG A 47 21.34 -1.47 -21.49
C ARG A 47 22.07 -2.70 -20.94
N GLY A 48 21.91 -3.87 -21.56
CA GLY A 48 22.63 -5.08 -21.19
C GLY A 48 24.14 -4.92 -21.35
N ASN A 49 24.58 -4.30 -22.44
CA ASN A 49 25.99 -3.99 -22.68
C ASN A 49 26.54 -2.96 -21.68
N GLN A 50 25.75 -1.94 -21.31
CA GLN A 50 26.14 -0.95 -20.31
C GLN A 50 26.34 -1.60 -18.94
N VAL A 51 25.37 -2.42 -18.50
CA VAL A 51 25.48 -3.18 -17.25
C VAL A 51 26.71 -4.09 -17.27
N LEU A 52 27.00 -4.74 -18.40
CA LEU A 52 28.20 -5.57 -18.55
C LEU A 52 29.49 -4.74 -18.40
N ARG A 53 29.54 -3.52 -18.97
CA ARG A 53 30.67 -2.59 -18.79
C ARG A 53 30.84 -2.17 -17.34
N ASP A 54 29.75 -1.87 -16.64
CA ASP A 54 29.76 -1.47 -15.23
C ASP A 54 30.25 -2.63 -14.32
N TYR A 55 29.94 -3.89 -14.67
CA TYR A 55 30.48 -5.07 -13.96
C TYR A 55 31.97 -5.31 -14.23
N VAL A 56 32.46 -4.95 -15.41
CA VAL A 56 33.88 -5.06 -15.74
C VAL A 56 34.69 -4.02 -14.97
N ARG A 57 34.16 -2.81 -14.78
CA ARG A 57 34.78 -1.71 -14.03
C ARG A 57 33.94 -1.34 -12.81
N LEU A 58 34.18 -2.02 -11.68
CA LEU A 58 33.55 -1.57 -10.44
C LEU A 58 34.00 -0.13 -10.13
N PRO A 59 33.10 0.75 -9.64
CA PRO A 59 33.39 2.17 -9.41
C PRO A 59 34.56 2.41 -8.44
N ASN A 60 34.91 1.41 -7.63
CA ASN A 60 36.02 1.45 -6.68
C ASN A 60 37.38 1.06 -7.29
N GLY A 61 37.44 0.80 -8.61
CA GLY A 61 38.66 0.35 -9.30
C GLY A 61 39.08 -1.09 -8.97
N LEU A 62 38.30 -1.82 -8.16
CA LEU A 62 38.57 -3.21 -7.85
C LEU A 62 38.06 -4.11 -8.97
N LYS A 63 38.80 -5.18 -9.26
CA LYS A 63 38.36 -6.23 -10.17
C LYS A 63 37.36 -7.11 -9.41
N LEU A 64 36.13 -7.25 -9.92
CA LEU A 64 35.17 -8.25 -9.43
C LEU A 64 35.83 -9.64 -9.50
N GLU A 65 35.92 -10.33 -8.36
CA GLU A 65 36.37 -11.72 -8.31
C GLU A 65 35.34 -12.60 -9.03
N LEU A 66 35.78 -13.34 -10.03
CA LEU A 66 34.93 -14.25 -10.81
C LEU A 66 35.03 -15.65 -10.18
N PRO A 67 33.92 -16.40 -10.07
CA PRO A 67 33.97 -17.78 -9.58
C PRO A 67 34.92 -18.63 -10.42
N GLU A 68 35.69 -19.51 -9.77
CA GLU A 68 36.57 -20.46 -10.45
C GLU A 68 35.75 -21.61 -11.08
N GLU A 69 36.32 -22.35 -12.03
CA GLU A 69 35.59 -23.47 -12.65
C GLU A 69 35.20 -24.55 -11.64
N GLU A 70 35.95 -24.66 -10.55
CA GLU A 70 35.70 -25.58 -9.43
C GLU A 70 34.44 -25.19 -8.64
N ASP A 71 34.13 -23.89 -8.53
CA ASP A 71 32.93 -23.37 -7.85
C ASP A 71 31.63 -23.70 -8.58
N LEU A 72 31.71 -24.05 -9.87
CA LEU A 72 30.57 -24.42 -10.71
C LEU A 72 30.19 -25.90 -10.57
N VAL A 73 30.99 -26.71 -9.89
CA VAL A 73 30.76 -28.15 -9.75
C VAL A 73 29.84 -28.45 -8.55
N GLY A 74 28.66 -29.01 -8.81
CA GLY A 74 27.80 -29.60 -7.77
C GLY A 74 26.66 -28.72 -7.23
N ILE A 75 26.51 -27.49 -7.72
CA ILE A 75 25.39 -26.62 -7.35
C ILE A 75 24.58 -26.28 -8.61
N SER A 76 23.36 -26.82 -8.75
CA SER A 76 22.48 -26.56 -9.91
C SER A 76 21.96 -25.11 -10.02
N ARG A 77 22.44 -24.22 -9.15
CA ARG A 77 21.97 -22.83 -8.98
C ARG A 77 23.07 -21.78 -9.05
N VAL A 78 24.29 -22.11 -9.49
CA VAL A 78 25.29 -21.06 -9.70
C VAL A 78 24.87 -20.19 -10.90
N PRO A 79 25.02 -18.85 -10.83
CA PRO A 79 24.74 -17.95 -11.94
C PRO A 79 25.40 -18.40 -13.25
N ASN A 80 24.64 -18.30 -14.35
CA ASN A 80 24.92 -18.82 -15.69
C ASN A 80 26.41 -18.66 -16.11
N LYS A 81 27.13 -19.78 -16.31
CA LYS A 81 28.56 -19.81 -16.75
C LYS A 81 28.82 -18.87 -17.94
N ARG A 82 27.89 -18.79 -18.90
CA ARG A 82 28.00 -17.90 -20.07
C ARG A 82 28.07 -16.42 -19.71
N HIS A 83 27.47 -15.99 -18.60
CA HIS A 83 27.49 -14.60 -18.15
C HIS A 83 28.90 -14.19 -17.70
N TYR A 84 29.55 -15.02 -16.88
CA TYR A 84 30.90 -14.73 -16.38
C TYR A 84 31.97 -14.81 -17.46
N SER A 85 31.86 -15.76 -18.40
CA SER A 85 32.76 -15.81 -19.56
C SER A 85 32.70 -14.53 -20.40
N LYS A 86 31.50 -13.93 -20.57
CA LYS A 86 31.36 -12.64 -21.27
C LYS A 86 31.99 -11.47 -20.52
N ILE A 87 31.93 -11.47 -19.19
CA ILE A 87 32.60 -10.46 -18.35
C ILE A 87 34.12 -10.59 -18.51
N GLN A 88 34.64 -11.81 -18.55
CA GLN A 88 36.07 -12.09 -18.74
C GLN A 88 36.57 -11.69 -20.13
N GLU A 89 35.87 -12.06 -21.20
CA GLU A 89 36.20 -11.66 -22.58
C GLU A 89 36.22 -10.12 -22.71
N LYS A 90 35.24 -9.43 -22.13
CA LYS A 90 35.22 -7.95 -22.11
C LYS A 90 36.35 -7.33 -21.28
N ARG A 91 36.86 -8.03 -20.27
CA ARG A 91 38.05 -7.58 -19.53
C ARG A 91 39.30 -7.67 -20.38
N GLU A 92 39.46 -8.74 -21.14
CA GLU A 92 40.58 -8.93 -22.05
C GLU A 92 40.55 -7.86 -23.15
N GLU A 93 39.38 -7.60 -23.77
CA GLU A 93 39.20 -6.53 -24.77
C GLU A 93 39.54 -5.11 -24.22
N LEU A 94 39.22 -4.83 -22.96
CA LEU A 94 39.49 -3.53 -22.32
C LEU A 94 40.92 -3.41 -21.80
N GLY A 95 41.52 -4.50 -21.33
CA GLY A 95 42.89 -4.54 -20.83
C GLY A 95 43.93 -4.25 -21.90
N GLU A 96 43.63 -4.56 -23.17
CA GLU A 96 44.52 -4.27 -24.30
C GLU A 96 44.56 -2.79 -24.70
N ASN A 97 43.58 -1.98 -24.28
CA ASN A 97 43.42 -0.60 -24.75
C ASN A 97 43.69 0.48 -23.68
N GLU A 98 43.87 0.11 -22.41
CA GLU A 98 43.75 1.05 -21.29
C GLU A 98 44.89 0.91 -20.26
N GLU A 99 46.14 1.05 -20.70
CA GLU A 99 47.30 1.23 -19.81
C GLU A 99 47.41 2.66 -19.22
N ARG A 100 46.35 3.48 -19.29
CA ARG A 100 46.42 4.92 -18.94
C ARG A 100 45.80 5.27 -17.61
N GLU A 101 46.66 5.85 -16.78
CA GLU A 101 46.42 6.78 -15.66
C GLU A 101 45.27 6.41 -14.71
N VAL A 102 45.64 5.63 -13.69
CA VAL A 102 44.87 5.51 -12.45
C VAL A 102 44.76 6.90 -11.84
N THR A 103 43.69 7.62 -12.16
CA THR A 103 43.32 8.87 -11.49
C THR A 103 43.19 8.61 -10.00
N GLU A 104 43.79 9.50 -9.21
CA GLU A 104 43.87 9.46 -7.75
C GLU A 104 42.59 8.92 -7.12
N SER A 105 42.76 7.91 -6.25
CA SER A 105 41.66 7.17 -5.65
C SER A 105 40.63 8.11 -5.03
N LEU A 106 39.40 8.08 -5.53
CA LEU A 106 38.19 8.63 -4.90
C LEU A 106 37.82 7.81 -3.65
N LYS A 107 38.79 7.57 -2.75
CA LYS A 107 38.48 7.06 -1.42
C LYS A 107 37.78 8.19 -0.69
N ALA A 108 36.51 7.98 -0.35
CA ALA A 108 35.82 8.83 0.59
C ALA A 108 36.68 8.97 1.86
N ASP A 109 36.75 10.18 2.41
CA ASP A 109 37.42 10.42 3.68
C ASP A 109 36.87 9.46 4.74
N LYS A 110 37.76 8.96 5.61
CA LYS A 110 37.35 8.07 6.71
C LYS A 110 36.21 8.74 7.47
N PRO A 111 35.05 8.08 7.63
CA PRO A 111 33.92 8.65 8.36
C PRO A 111 34.41 9.04 9.76
N HIS A 112 34.23 10.31 10.11
CA HIS A 112 34.55 10.80 11.44
C HIS A 112 33.49 10.27 12.41
N ILE A 113 33.86 9.25 13.18
CA ILE A 113 33.03 8.69 14.25
C ILE A 113 33.41 9.48 15.52
N PRO A 114 32.49 10.29 16.10
CA PRO A 114 32.76 10.98 17.35
C PRO A 114 33.07 9.96 18.45
N ASP A 115 34.11 10.22 19.23
CA ASP A 115 34.49 9.38 20.36
C ASP A 115 33.34 9.38 21.39
N PRO A 116 32.78 8.21 21.77
CA PRO A 116 31.71 8.13 22.75
C PRO A 116 32.07 8.63 24.16
N TYR A 117 33.34 9.00 24.39
CA TYR A 117 33.82 9.57 25.65
C TYR A 117 34.21 11.06 25.57
N ASP A 118 33.98 11.73 24.43
CA ASP A 118 34.23 13.17 24.32
C ASP A 118 33.03 13.98 24.83
N ASP A 119 32.88 14.02 26.16
CA ASP A 119 31.83 14.75 26.89
C ASP A 119 31.98 16.30 26.84
N ASN A 120 32.91 16.84 26.04
CA ASN A 120 33.23 18.27 26.04
C ASN A 120 32.40 19.14 25.07
N LEU A 121 31.29 18.65 24.53
CA LEU A 121 30.41 19.46 23.69
C LEU A 121 29.39 20.27 24.50
N GLN A 122 29.88 21.27 25.23
CA GLN A 122 29.07 22.44 25.58
C GLN A 122 28.83 23.28 24.30
N ARG A 123 27.81 22.91 23.51
CA ARG A 123 27.21 23.84 22.53
C ARG A 123 25.81 24.26 22.97
N PRO A 124 25.57 25.57 23.18
CA PRO A 124 24.27 26.10 23.58
C PRO A 124 23.41 26.37 22.34
N TYR A 125 22.51 25.45 21.97
CA TYR A 125 21.62 25.65 20.81
C TYR A 125 20.13 25.85 21.15
N TRP A 126 19.78 26.03 22.43
CA TRP A 126 18.38 26.25 22.82
C TRP A 126 18.20 27.39 23.83
N LYS A 127 18.84 28.55 23.61
CA LYS A 127 18.37 29.79 24.25
C LYS A 127 17.12 30.29 23.54
N THR A 128 16.01 29.78 24.04
CA THR A 128 14.66 30.33 24.05
C THR A 128 14.65 31.86 24.06
N ARG A 129 14.00 32.43 23.06
CA ARG A 129 13.61 33.84 22.99
C ARG A 129 12.42 34.05 23.93
N ARG A 130 12.67 34.56 25.13
CA ARG A 130 11.65 35.12 26.05
C ARG A 130 11.30 36.54 25.61
N ASN A 131 10.00 36.81 25.43
CA ASN A 131 9.30 37.98 25.98
C ASN A 131 8.36 37.38 27.03
N ALA A 132 8.43 37.63 28.34
CA ALA A 132 8.38 38.88 29.12
C ALA A 132 6.97 39.46 29.23
N GLU A 133 6.20 38.92 30.18
CA GLU A 133 5.10 39.49 30.98
C GLU A 133 4.74 38.35 31.95
N GLN A 134 5.27 38.29 33.17
CA GLN A 134 5.01 39.10 34.36
C GLN A 134 3.54 39.05 34.78
N GLU A 135 3.17 37.99 35.50
CA GLU A 135 2.23 38.10 36.61
C GLU A 135 2.67 37.17 37.74
N GLN A 136 2.82 37.81 38.91
CA GLN A 136 3.04 37.20 40.20
C GLN A 136 1.70 36.63 40.63
N ASP A 137 1.68 35.42 41.19
CA ASP A 137 0.91 35.22 42.41
C ASP A 137 1.54 34.10 43.24
N GLU A 138 1.79 34.48 44.48
CA GLU A 138 2.26 33.65 45.58
C GLU A 138 1.11 32.74 45.99
N GLU A 139 1.33 31.43 46.04
CA GLU A 139 0.65 30.62 47.05
C GLU A 139 1.60 29.54 47.58
N GLN A 140 2.02 29.80 48.81
CA GLN A 140 2.64 28.85 49.72
C GLN A 140 1.63 27.75 50.04
N GLU A 141 1.98 26.49 49.79
CA GLU A 141 1.57 25.42 50.70
C GLU A 141 2.76 24.49 50.98
N GLU A 142 3.36 24.81 52.12
CA GLU A 142 3.90 23.87 53.10
C GLU A 142 3.14 22.53 53.07
N ASN A 143 3.78 21.44 52.63
CA ASN A 143 3.35 20.12 53.07
C ASN A 143 4.51 19.29 53.58
N ARG A 144 4.32 18.93 54.86
CA ARG A 144 5.28 18.39 55.78
C ARG A 144 5.67 16.98 55.42
N GLY A 145 6.93 16.68 55.71
CA GLY A 145 7.52 15.37 55.55
C GLY A 145 6.80 14.27 56.34
N GLN A 146 6.90 13.08 55.78
CA GLN A 146 6.75 11.83 56.52
C GLN A 146 7.92 10.92 56.13
N GLU A 147 9.07 11.29 56.67
CA GLU A 147 10.30 10.49 56.69
C GLU A 147 9.99 9.23 57.52
N ARG A 148 9.85 8.08 56.84
CA ARG A 148 9.68 6.79 57.50
C ARG A 148 11.04 6.24 57.85
N ASP A 149 11.32 6.21 59.15
CA ASP A 149 12.45 5.52 59.77
C ASP A 149 12.64 4.11 59.16
N HIS A 150 13.69 3.98 58.35
CA HIS A 150 14.21 2.68 57.94
C HIS A 150 15.16 2.19 59.03
N GLU A 151 14.75 1.15 59.74
CA GLU A 151 15.58 0.46 60.72
C GLU A 151 16.89 -0.06 60.08
N PRO A 152 18.06 0.16 60.71
CA PRO A 152 19.31 -0.41 60.26
C PRO A 152 19.32 -1.93 60.52
N CYS A 153 19.01 -2.71 59.50
CA CYS A 153 19.21 -4.16 59.51
C CYS A 153 20.69 -4.49 59.81
N ARG A 154 20.94 -5.05 60.99
CA ARG A 154 22.26 -5.54 61.41
C ARG A 154 22.76 -6.64 60.46
N PRO A 155 24.00 -6.56 59.94
CA PRO A 155 24.58 -7.66 59.18
C PRO A 155 24.99 -8.79 60.13
N ALA A 156 24.22 -9.89 60.11
CA ALA A 156 24.64 -11.15 60.70
C ALA A 156 25.88 -11.66 59.94
N LYS A 157 27.03 -11.69 60.62
CA LYS A 157 28.28 -12.32 60.17
C LYS A 157 28.06 -13.83 59.98
N ARG A 158 27.53 -14.23 58.83
CA ARG A 158 27.53 -15.63 58.39
C ARG A 158 28.94 -16.02 57.98
N ALA A 159 29.41 -17.11 58.56
CA ALA A 159 30.71 -17.72 58.29
C ALA A 159 30.93 -17.91 56.78
N ARG A 160 32.12 -17.53 56.33
CA ARG A 160 32.63 -17.72 54.96
C ARG A 160 32.64 -19.21 54.63
N LYS A 161 31.57 -19.71 53.99
CA LYS A 161 31.66 -20.91 53.16
C LYS A 161 32.47 -20.55 51.91
N ALA A 162 33.37 -21.45 51.52
CA ALA A 162 34.24 -21.31 50.36
C ALA A 162 33.48 -20.79 49.13
N PRO A 163 34.11 -19.94 48.29
CA PRO A 163 33.48 -19.43 47.09
C PRO A 163 32.96 -20.62 46.27
N PRO A 164 31.67 -20.60 45.84
CA PRO A 164 31.17 -21.60 44.92
C PRO A 164 32.09 -21.62 43.69
N PRO A 165 32.41 -22.80 43.14
CA PRO A 165 33.23 -22.88 41.93
C PRO A 165 32.65 -21.94 40.89
N GLU A 166 33.50 -21.08 40.31
CA GLU A 166 33.14 -20.19 39.21
C GLU A 166 32.37 -21.02 38.17
N HIS A 167 31.05 -20.83 38.14
CA HIS A 167 30.24 -21.37 37.07
C HIS A 167 30.73 -20.66 35.82
N VAL A 168 31.58 -21.35 35.05
CA VAL A 168 31.89 -21.00 33.68
C VAL A 168 30.53 -20.87 33.01
N ILE A 169 30.05 -19.63 32.87
CA ILE A 169 28.83 -19.31 32.14
C ILE A 169 29.13 -19.80 30.73
N GLN A 170 28.70 -21.03 30.43
CA GLN A 170 28.71 -21.55 29.08
C GLN A 170 27.81 -20.59 28.33
N LYS A 171 28.43 -19.66 27.59
CA LYS A 171 27.76 -18.69 26.75
C LYS A 171 27.06 -19.49 25.67
N THR A 172 25.85 -19.96 25.96
CA THR A 172 24.97 -20.49 24.93
C THR A 172 24.90 -19.42 23.85
N PRO A 173 25.04 -19.80 22.58
CA PRO A 173 24.98 -18.83 21.50
C PRO A 173 23.66 -18.07 21.62
N PRO A 174 23.68 -16.72 21.45
CA PRO A 174 22.50 -15.90 21.63
C PRO A 174 21.39 -16.41 20.74
N THR A 175 20.35 -17.00 21.35
CA THR A 175 19.17 -17.42 20.61
C THR A 175 18.37 -16.20 20.22
N PHE A 176 17.61 -16.27 19.13
CA PHE A 176 16.73 -15.17 18.72
C PHE A 176 15.75 -14.76 19.84
N MET A 177 15.33 -15.70 20.69
CA MET A 177 14.47 -15.43 21.85
C MET A 177 15.20 -14.77 23.03
N GLY A 178 16.54 -14.82 23.06
CA GLY A 178 17.36 -14.07 24.01
C GLY A 178 17.51 -12.58 23.68
N ILE A 179 17.12 -12.16 22.48
CA ILE A 179 17.15 -10.75 22.05
C ILE A 179 15.94 -10.01 22.68
N PRO A 180 16.07 -8.77 23.18
CA PRO A 180 14.93 -7.99 23.67
C PRO A 180 13.80 -7.86 22.66
N ARG A 181 12.56 -7.82 23.15
CA ARG A 181 11.36 -7.84 22.31
C ARG A 181 11.34 -6.67 21.32
N GLU A 182 11.81 -5.50 21.73
CA GLU A 182 11.84 -4.27 20.92
C GLU A 182 12.69 -4.48 19.66
N ILE A 183 13.84 -5.12 19.81
CA ILE A 183 14.74 -5.44 18.69
C ILE A 183 14.12 -6.53 17.81
N ARG A 184 13.47 -7.55 18.39
CA ARG A 184 12.72 -8.54 17.59
C ARG A 184 11.62 -7.88 16.76
N MET A 185 10.88 -6.93 17.34
CA MET A 185 9.85 -6.17 16.63
C MET A 185 10.41 -5.31 15.50
N GLN A 186 11.60 -4.72 15.67
CA GLN A 186 12.30 -4.03 14.57
C GLN A 186 12.69 -5.00 13.46
N ILE A 187 13.23 -6.19 13.79
CA ILE A 187 13.53 -7.24 12.82
C ILE A 187 12.26 -7.65 12.06
N TYR A 188 11.15 -7.88 12.75
CA TYR A 188 9.88 -8.22 12.09
C TYR A 188 9.40 -7.10 11.16
N ARG A 189 9.54 -5.82 11.52
CA ARG A 189 9.16 -4.69 10.63
C ARG A 189 9.94 -4.72 9.34
N HIS A 190 11.26 -4.93 9.41
CA HIS A 190 12.09 -5.04 8.21
C HIS A 190 11.71 -6.23 7.31
N LEU A 191 11.27 -7.35 7.91
CA LEU A 191 10.95 -8.58 7.16
C LEU A 191 9.51 -8.65 6.65
N LEU A 192 8.56 -8.03 7.36
CA LEU A 192 7.13 -8.23 7.16
C LEU A 192 6.40 -6.98 6.68
N THR A 193 7.04 -5.82 6.63
CA THR A 193 6.45 -4.61 6.05
C THR A 193 6.75 -4.52 4.56
N ALA A 194 5.70 -4.57 3.73
CA ALA A 194 5.77 -4.26 2.32
C ALA A 194 5.78 -2.75 2.09
N ALA A 195 6.57 -2.31 1.11
CA ALA A 195 6.58 -0.92 0.67
C ALA A 195 5.31 -0.54 -0.12
N LYS A 196 4.62 -1.53 -0.69
CA LYS A 196 3.38 -1.36 -1.47
C LYS A 196 2.19 -1.87 -0.65
N PRO A 197 1.00 -1.27 -0.81
CA PRO A 197 -0.22 -1.83 -0.25
C PRO A 197 -0.43 -3.28 -0.68
N ILE A 198 -0.82 -4.14 0.24
CA ILE A 198 -1.05 -5.57 0.02
C ILE A 198 -2.44 -5.75 -0.59
N PRO A 199 -2.56 -6.12 -1.87
CA PRO A 199 -3.87 -6.29 -2.51
C PRO A 199 -4.59 -7.53 -1.98
N VAL A 200 -5.86 -7.36 -1.59
CA VAL A 200 -6.72 -8.41 -1.02
C VAL A 200 -8.08 -8.47 -1.73
N HIS A 201 -8.70 -9.64 -1.73
CA HIS A 201 -10.02 -9.90 -2.29
C HIS A 201 -10.82 -10.90 -1.43
N GLY A 202 -12.02 -11.29 -1.91
CA GLY A 202 -12.84 -12.31 -1.26
C GLY A 202 -13.28 -11.92 0.15
N GLY A 203 -13.70 -10.68 0.36
CA GLY A 203 -14.05 -10.17 1.69
C GLY A 203 -12.87 -10.15 2.66
N TRP A 204 -11.70 -9.74 2.18
CA TRP A 204 -10.42 -9.66 2.91
C TRP A 204 -9.78 -11.02 3.24
N LYS A 205 -10.36 -12.13 2.80
CA LYS A 205 -9.86 -13.47 3.14
C LYS A 205 -8.73 -13.95 2.25
N GLN A 206 -8.52 -13.35 1.08
CA GLN A 206 -7.50 -13.81 0.13
C GLN A 206 -6.57 -12.64 -0.25
N VAL A 207 -5.28 -12.96 -0.43
CA VAL A 207 -4.25 -12.00 -0.86
C VAL A 207 -3.91 -12.27 -2.32
N TYR A 208 -3.91 -11.23 -3.14
CA TYR A 208 -3.37 -11.31 -4.50
C TYR A 208 -1.86 -11.50 -4.44
N TRP A 209 -1.39 -12.66 -4.90
CA TRP A 209 0.04 -12.92 -4.92
C TRP A 209 0.72 -12.12 -6.02
N THR A 210 1.47 -11.10 -5.62
CA THR A 210 2.37 -10.37 -6.52
C THR A 210 3.80 -10.78 -6.24
N LYS A 211 4.58 -11.07 -7.29
CA LYS A 211 6.04 -11.36 -7.19
C LYS A 211 6.79 -10.27 -6.40
N ASP A 212 6.27 -9.04 -6.41
CA ASP A 212 6.82 -7.85 -5.76
C ASP A 212 6.63 -7.80 -4.24
N LEU A 213 5.77 -8.62 -3.63
CA LEU A 213 5.41 -8.42 -2.22
C LEU A 213 6.61 -8.66 -1.29
N GLN A 214 7.57 -9.51 -1.68
CA GLN A 214 8.80 -9.86 -0.94
C GLN A 214 8.61 -10.21 0.55
N ILE A 215 7.38 -10.39 1.04
CA ILE A 215 7.10 -10.78 2.42
C ILE A 215 7.29 -12.29 2.59
N SER A 216 8.27 -12.68 3.40
CA SER A 216 8.47 -14.06 3.81
C SER A 216 7.58 -14.41 5.01
N ALA A 217 6.34 -14.83 4.74
CA ALA A 217 5.40 -15.26 5.77
C ALA A 217 5.82 -16.56 6.50
N LYS A 218 6.85 -17.27 6.02
CA LYS A 218 7.37 -18.50 6.65
C LYS A 218 7.87 -18.28 8.07
N ILE A 219 8.27 -17.06 8.44
CA ILE A 219 8.68 -16.74 9.81
C ILE A 219 7.54 -16.95 10.82
N LEU A 220 6.28 -16.75 10.39
CA LEU A 220 5.09 -16.92 11.22
C LEU A 220 4.81 -18.38 11.60
N SER A 221 5.45 -19.34 10.94
CA SER A 221 5.29 -20.78 11.23
C SER A 221 6.39 -21.35 12.12
N VAL A 222 7.42 -20.57 12.48
CA VAL A 222 8.60 -21.07 13.20
C VAL A 222 8.27 -21.37 14.67
N SER A 223 7.60 -20.45 15.36
CA SER A 223 7.17 -20.66 16.75
C SER A 223 5.93 -19.83 17.09
N ARG A 224 5.21 -20.23 18.14
CA ARG A 224 4.02 -19.51 18.62
C ARG A 224 4.33 -18.09 19.10
N ILE A 225 5.45 -17.91 19.81
CA ILE A 225 5.86 -16.58 20.30
C ILE A 225 6.17 -15.66 19.11
N VAL A 226 6.93 -16.16 18.11
CA VAL A 226 7.18 -15.40 16.88
C VAL A 226 5.88 -15.06 16.19
N HIS A 227 4.97 -16.02 16.06
CA HIS A 227 3.68 -15.81 15.42
C HIS A 227 2.87 -14.68 16.08
N GLU A 228 2.76 -14.68 17.41
CA GLU A 228 2.02 -13.67 18.16
C GLU A 228 2.64 -12.27 18.01
N GLU A 229 3.97 -12.14 18.12
CA GLU A 229 4.65 -10.85 17.96
C GLU A 229 4.64 -10.35 16.51
N ALA A 230 4.96 -11.23 15.57
CA ALA A 230 5.15 -10.88 14.16
C ALA A 230 3.81 -10.66 13.43
N SER A 231 2.72 -11.31 13.84
CA SER A 231 1.38 -11.05 13.28
C SER A 231 0.91 -9.63 13.57
N VAL A 232 1.20 -9.09 14.77
CA VAL A 232 0.91 -7.69 15.11
C VAL A 232 1.64 -6.74 14.15
N VAL A 233 2.89 -7.06 13.79
CA VAL A 233 3.65 -6.25 12.82
C VAL A 233 3.08 -6.41 11.40
N LEU A 234 2.82 -7.64 10.96
CA LEU A 234 2.30 -7.90 9.63
C LEU A 234 0.98 -7.17 9.39
N TYR A 235 0.00 -7.30 10.28
CA TYR A 235 -1.32 -6.68 10.08
C TYR A 235 -1.37 -5.21 10.53
N GLY A 236 -0.53 -4.83 11.50
CA GLY A 236 -0.55 -3.49 12.09
C GLY A 236 0.30 -2.46 11.37
N ALA A 237 1.39 -2.85 10.70
CA ALA A 237 2.26 -1.90 10.00
C ALA A 237 2.00 -1.82 8.48
N ASN A 238 1.36 -2.84 7.90
CA ASN A 238 1.06 -2.86 6.47
C ASN A 238 -0.29 -2.20 6.15
N THR A 239 -0.38 -1.68 4.94
CA THR A 239 -1.65 -1.21 4.36
C THR A 239 -2.24 -2.30 3.48
N PHE A 240 -3.51 -2.66 3.70
CA PHE A 240 -4.21 -3.66 2.90
C PHE A 240 -5.19 -2.99 1.95
N LEU A 241 -5.10 -3.33 0.66
CA LEU A 241 -5.88 -2.72 -0.42
C LEU A 241 -6.96 -3.68 -0.91
N TYR A 242 -8.22 -3.36 -0.63
CA TYR A 242 -9.38 -4.09 -1.15
C TYR A 242 -9.92 -3.40 -2.40
N ARG A 243 -9.86 -4.08 -3.54
CA ARG A 243 -10.41 -3.57 -4.80
C ARG A 243 -11.84 -4.06 -4.99
N LEU A 244 -12.75 -3.14 -5.33
CA LEU A 244 -14.16 -3.50 -5.55
C LEU A 244 -14.44 -4.28 -6.86
N ARG A 245 -13.40 -4.87 -7.49
CA ARG A 245 -13.56 -5.74 -8.65
C ARG A 245 -14.20 -7.08 -8.28
N ASP A 246 -13.98 -7.53 -7.05
CA ASP A 246 -14.09 -8.95 -6.68
C ASP A 246 -15.32 -9.27 -5.83
N ALA A 247 -16.24 -8.32 -5.67
CA ALA A 247 -17.39 -8.50 -4.80
C ALA A 247 -18.42 -9.52 -5.33
N ASN A 248 -18.27 -9.96 -6.57
CA ASN A 248 -19.03 -11.08 -7.11
C ASN A 248 -18.54 -12.44 -6.59
N PHE A 249 -17.49 -12.49 -5.75
CA PHE A 249 -17.03 -13.72 -5.09
C PHE A 249 -17.95 -14.11 -3.92
N ASN A 250 -19.27 -14.10 -4.12
CA ASN A 250 -20.13 -14.99 -3.35
C ASN A 250 -19.76 -16.39 -3.83
N GLY A 251 -18.98 -17.12 -3.02
CA GLY A 251 -18.30 -18.38 -3.34
C GLY A 251 -19.16 -19.57 -3.75
N VAL A 252 -20.36 -19.33 -4.27
CA VAL A 252 -21.25 -20.34 -4.83
C VAL A 252 -20.85 -20.73 -6.26
N TYR A 253 -20.14 -19.85 -7.01
CA TYR A 253 -19.95 -20.07 -8.45
C TYR A 253 -18.61 -20.68 -8.89
N ILE A 254 -17.57 -20.69 -8.06
CA ILE A 254 -16.25 -21.18 -8.50
C ILE A 254 -16.06 -22.68 -8.23
N ASP A 255 -16.67 -23.23 -7.18
CA ASP A 255 -16.59 -24.67 -6.89
C ASP A 255 -17.33 -25.51 -7.94
N SER A 256 -18.28 -24.93 -8.68
CA SER A 256 -18.99 -25.61 -9.77
C SER A 256 -18.32 -25.50 -11.14
N LEU A 257 -17.26 -24.69 -11.32
CA LEU A 257 -16.55 -24.61 -12.61
C LEU A 257 -15.30 -25.49 -12.66
N ALA A 258 -14.84 -26.02 -11.53
CA ALA A 258 -13.67 -26.89 -11.46
C ALA A 258 -14.01 -28.40 -11.46
N MET A 259 -15.29 -28.76 -11.59
CA MET A 259 -15.77 -30.16 -11.45
C MET A 259 -16.46 -30.73 -12.70
N ASP A 260 -16.57 -29.96 -13.80
CA ASP A 260 -17.30 -30.41 -15.00
C ASP A 260 -16.41 -30.95 -16.15
N ASP A 261 -15.09 -31.05 -15.96
CA ASP A 261 -14.17 -31.59 -16.99
C ASP A 261 -13.93 -33.11 -16.89
N GLU A 262 -14.64 -33.86 -16.03
CA GLU A 262 -14.41 -35.31 -15.82
C GLU A 262 -15.51 -36.26 -16.35
N ALA A 263 -16.29 -35.88 -17.36
CA ALA A 263 -17.23 -36.84 -17.97
C ALA A 263 -17.54 -36.58 -19.45
N GLY A 264 -16.54 -36.73 -20.32
CA GLY A 264 -16.73 -36.62 -21.77
C GLY A 264 -15.83 -37.51 -22.63
N ARG A 265 -15.23 -38.56 -22.06
CA ARG A 265 -14.47 -39.56 -22.81
C ARG A 265 -15.45 -40.61 -23.33
N ASN A 266 -16.07 -40.37 -24.49
CA ASN A 266 -16.55 -41.38 -25.45
C ASN A 266 -17.27 -40.69 -26.61
N GLY A 267 -16.61 -40.66 -27.77
CA GLY A 267 -17.18 -40.18 -29.03
C GLY A 267 -16.11 -40.15 -30.10
N GLU A 268 -15.87 -41.31 -30.70
CA GLU A 268 -15.11 -41.50 -31.92
C GLU A 268 -15.67 -40.57 -33.02
N ASP A 269 -14.87 -39.61 -33.49
CA ASP A 269 -15.16 -38.89 -34.72
C ASP A 269 -13.86 -38.72 -35.52
N ASP A 270 -13.71 -39.62 -36.49
CA ASP A 270 -12.70 -39.61 -37.55
C ASP A 270 -12.95 -38.39 -38.46
N GLY A 271 -12.40 -37.25 -38.06
CA GLY A 271 -12.36 -36.03 -38.86
C GLY A 271 -10.97 -35.78 -39.42
N GLU A 272 -10.63 -36.43 -40.53
CA GLU A 272 -9.50 -36.04 -41.38
C GLU A 272 -9.58 -34.54 -41.73
N SER A 273 -8.70 -33.74 -41.16
CA SER A 273 -8.44 -32.39 -41.66
C SER A 273 -6.94 -32.18 -41.85
N GLU A 274 -6.51 -32.45 -43.09
CA GLU A 274 -5.24 -32.02 -43.65
C GLU A 274 -5.25 -30.49 -43.80
N TYR A 275 -4.74 -29.77 -42.81
CA TYR A 275 -4.18 -28.44 -43.00
C TYR A 275 -2.94 -28.31 -42.11
N GLU A 276 -1.84 -28.90 -42.59
CA GLU A 276 -0.49 -28.49 -42.22
C GLU A 276 -0.24 -27.10 -42.82
N ASP A 277 -0.16 -26.07 -41.97
CA ASP A 277 0.41 -24.77 -42.36
C ASP A 277 1.12 -24.16 -41.14
N ASP A 278 2.38 -24.56 -40.98
CA ASP A 278 3.53 -23.73 -40.61
C ASP A 278 3.28 -22.57 -39.63
N LEU A 279 2.93 -22.90 -38.39
CA LEU A 279 3.19 -22.04 -37.25
C LEU A 279 4.20 -22.74 -36.34
N GLU A 280 5.47 -22.71 -36.75
CA GLU A 280 6.63 -22.80 -35.86
C GLU A 280 6.52 -21.64 -34.85
N GLN A 281 5.76 -21.90 -33.80
CA GLN A 281 5.69 -21.09 -32.62
C GLN A 281 6.71 -21.69 -31.65
N ASP A 282 7.96 -21.24 -31.80
CA ASP A 282 9.08 -21.38 -30.85
C ASP A 282 8.73 -20.68 -29.52
N ASP A 283 7.69 -21.15 -28.85
CA ASP A 283 7.45 -20.89 -27.43
C ASP A 283 7.96 -22.14 -26.67
N GLU A 284 9.27 -22.40 -26.80
CA GLU A 284 10.00 -23.37 -25.99
C GLU A 284 9.93 -22.96 -24.51
N ASP A 285 9.52 -23.91 -23.68
CA ASP A 285 9.83 -24.04 -22.25
C ASP A 285 9.18 -23.06 -21.24
N ASP A 286 7.87 -22.84 -21.32
CA ASP A 286 7.10 -22.66 -20.09
C ASP A 286 6.78 -24.05 -19.53
N ASP A 287 7.74 -24.57 -18.76
CA ASP A 287 7.64 -25.73 -17.86
C ASP A 287 6.26 -25.77 -17.17
N ASP A 288 5.33 -26.54 -17.76
CA ASP A 288 4.06 -27.02 -17.18
C ASP A 288 4.35 -27.98 -16.01
N GLY A 289 5.26 -27.56 -15.13
CA GLY A 289 5.42 -28.15 -13.82
C GLY A 289 4.05 -28.18 -13.15
N PRO A 290 3.72 -29.26 -12.42
CA PRO A 290 2.41 -29.43 -11.81
C PRO A 290 2.05 -28.11 -11.13
N VAL A 291 0.90 -27.54 -11.50
CA VAL A 291 0.31 -26.38 -10.84
C VAL A 291 0.17 -26.81 -9.38
N VAL A 292 1.24 -26.59 -8.60
CA VAL A 292 1.27 -26.88 -7.17
C VAL A 292 0.20 -25.97 -6.67
N ALA A 293 -0.99 -26.52 -6.39
CA ALA A 293 -2.19 -25.80 -5.99
C ALA A 293 -1.73 -24.75 -4.99
N ASP A 294 -1.58 -23.52 -5.51
CA ASP A 294 -0.69 -22.53 -4.94
C ASP A 294 -1.49 -22.00 -3.78
N ARG A 295 -1.35 -22.70 -2.63
CA ARG A 295 -2.29 -22.66 -1.51
C ARG A 295 -2.61 -21.21 -1.27
N GLU A 296 -3.80 -20.82 -1.70
CA GLU A 296 -4.24 -19.45 -1.63
C GLU A 296 -4.01 -19.01 -0.20
N ARG A 297 -3.13 -18.02 -0.03
CA ARG A 297 -2.70 -17.61 1.30
C ARG A 297 -3.87 -16.87 1.93
N SER A 298 -4.70 -17.64 2.61
CA SER A 298 -5.90 -17.15 3.23
C SER A 298 -5.56 -16.38 4.50
N ILE A 299 -6.19 -15.22 4.65
CA ILE A 299 -6.19 -14.44 5.87
C ILE A 299 -7.38 -14.90 6.70
N ASN A 300 -7.10 -15.36 7.92
CA ASN A 300 -8.16 -15.62 8.89
C ASN A 300 -8.62 -14.29 9.50
N ILE A 301 -9.57 -13.64 8.83
CA ILE A 301 -10.12 -12.34 9.23
C ILE A 301 -10.78 -12.38 10.59
N GLU A 302 -11.49 -13.46 10.93
CA GLU A 302 -12.11 -13.62 12.25
C GLU A 302 -11.08 -13.53 13.38
N ARG A 303 -9.91 -14.15 13.17
CA ARG A 303 -8.81 -14.14 14.13
C ARG A 303 -8.03 -12.84 14.13
N TYR A 304 -7.75 -12.25 12.97
CA TYR A 304 -6.77 -11.16 12.85
C TYR A 304 -7.36 -9.77 12.56
N ALA A 305 -8.67 -9.62 12.37
CA ALA A 305 -9.29 -8.32 12.03
C ALA A 305 -8.92 -7.18 13.01
N HIS A 306 -8.76 -7.50 14.29
CA HIS A 306 -8.38 -6.52 15.32
C HIS A 306 -6.92 -6.04 15.25
N LEU A 307 -6.08 -6.73 14.48
CA LEU A 307 -4.68 -6.35 14.25
C LEU A 307 -4.51 -5.40 13.07
N PHE A 308 -5.50 -5.31 12.17
CA PHE A 308 -5.45 -4.39 11.04
C PHE A 308 -5.48 -2.95 11.55
N ARG A 309 -4.55 -2.13 11.07
CA ARG A 309 -4.52 -0.70 11.41
C ARG A 309 -4.67 0.20 10.20
N HIS A 310 -4.26 -0.24 9.01
CA HIS A 310 -4.31 0.56 7.80
C HIS A 310 -5.01 -0.23 6.69
N ILE A 311 -6.18 0.26 6.27
CA ILE A 311 -6.98 -0.36 5.22
C ILE A 311 -7.33 0.67 4.16
N THR A 312 -7.33 0.23 2.90
CA THR A 312 -7.68 1.02 1.73
C THR A 312 -8.74 0.29 0.93
N ILE A 313 -9.83 0.97 0.58
CA ILE A 313 -10.87 0.44 -0.29
C ILE A 313 -10.86 1.27 -1.57
N GLU A 314 -10.63 0.61 -2.71
CA GLU A 314 -10.49 1.26 -4.02
C GLU A 314 -11.67 0.93 -4.94
N ALA A 315 -12.40 1.98 -5.33
CA ALA A 315 -13.47 1.93 -6.32
C ALA A 315 -12.97 2.43 -7.68
N GLU A 316 -12.99 1.54 -8.68
CA GLU A 316 -12.55 1.88 -10.03
C GLU A 316 -13.53 2.76 -10.76
N ALA A 317 -13.03 3.56 -11.70
CA ALA A 317 -13.84 4.58 -12.36
C ALA A 317 -15.13 4.07 -13.02
N ASN A 318 -15.15 2.83 -13.51
CA ASN A 318 -16.30 2.20 -14.16
C ASN A 318 -17.18 1.37 -13.22
N ARG A 319 -16.98 1.44 -11.90
CA ARG A 319 -17.67 0.62 -10.89
C ARG A 319 -18.47 1.50 -9.94
N TYR A 320 -19.45 2.22 -10.46
CA TYR A 320 -20.32 3.13 -9.68
C TYR A 320 -21.77 2.63 -9.60
N SER A 321 -21.99 1.33 -9.79
CA SER A 321 -23.34 0.72 -9.69
C SER A 321 -23.76 0.51 -8.24
N ALA A 322 -25.06 0.33 -7.99
CA ALA A 322 -25.60 -0.05 -6.68
C ALA A 322 -24.92 -1.32 -6.12
N ILE A 323 -24.65 -2.31 -6.96
CA ILE A 323 -23.90 -3.52 -6.56
C ILE A 323 -22.52 -3.15 -6.02
N THR A 324 -21.83 -2.18 -6.63
CA THR A 324 -20.52 -1.74 -6.15
C THR A 324 -20.64 -1.00 -4.81
N GLN A 325 -21.73 -0.25 -4.61
CA GLN A 325 -22.04 0.37 -3.34
C GLN A 325 -22.21 -0.69 -2.24
N ASP A 326 -23.02 -1.73 -2.48
CA ASP A 326 -23.23 -2.84 -1.53
C ASP A 326 -21.93 -3.58 -1.23
N SER A 327 -21.10 -3.75 -2.25
CA SER A 327 -19.77 -4.36 -2.14
C SER A 327 -18.83 -3.57 -1.23
N MET A 328 -18.87 -2.25 -1.34
CA MET A 328 -18.09 -1.33 -0.52
C MET A 328 -18.55 -1.37 0.93
N VAL A 329 -19.87 -1.38 1.15
CA VAL A 329 -20.48 -1.55 2.48
C VAL A 329 -20.05 -2.88 3.10
N ALA A 330 -20.17 -3.98 2.36
CA ALA A 330 -19.76 -5.31 2.83
C ALA A 330 -18.26 -5.36 3.21
N ALA A 331 -17.39 -4.70 2.44
CA ALA A 331 -15.97 -4.61 2.75
C ALA A 331 -15.70 -3.82 4.04
N MET A 332 -16.46 -2.76 4.32
CA MET A 332 -16.35 -1.96 5.54
C MET A 332 -16.96 -2.68 6.76
N ASP A 333 -18.07 -3.39 6.58
CA ASP A 333 -18.79 -4.08 7.65
C ASP A 333 -17.94 -5.16 8.35
N VAL A 334 -16.95 -5.72 7.66
CA VAL A 334 -15.94 -6.62 8.25
C VAL A 334 -15.22 -5.96 9.44
N PHE A 335 -15.01 -4.65 9.41
CA PHE A 335 -14.33 -3.86 10.45
C PHE A 335 -15.28 -3.01 11.29
N ARG A 336 -16.58 -3.26 11.19
CA ARG A 336 -17.60 -2.54 11.98
C ARG A 336 -17.39 -2.70 13.49
N LYS A 337 -17.70 -1.64 14.23
CA LYS A 337 -17.81 -1.64 15.70
C LYS A 337 -18.78 -2.74 16.14
N PRO A 338 -18.41 -3.58 17.13
CA PRO A 338 -19.37 -4.53 17.70
C PRO A 338 -20.57 -3.76 18.27
N LEU A 339 -21.76 -4.34 18.13
CA LEU A 339 -22.98 -3.73 18.66
C LEU A 339 -22.89 -3.65 20.20
N PRO A 340 -23.48 -2.61 20.83
CA PRO A 340 -23.53 -2.51 22.28
C PRO A 340 -24.13 -3.79 22.89
N GLY A 341 -23.39 -4.43 23.81
CA GLY A 341 -23.82 -5.67 24.47
C GLY A 341 -23.31 -6.96 23.84
N GLN A 342 -22.69 -6.90 22.66
CA GLN A 342 -21.91 -8.04 22.16
C GLN A 342 -20.63 -8.16 23.00
N PRO A 343 -20.15 -9.39 23.33
CA PRO A 343 -18.86 -9.54 24.01
C PRO A 343 -17.81 -8.72 23.27
N ALA A 344 -16.95 -8.04 24.03
CA ALA A 344 -15.87 -7.20 23.53
C ALA A 344 -14.78 -8.06 22.87
N SER A 345 -15.16 -8.85 21.87
CA SER A 345 -14.31 -9.60 20.96
C SER A 345 -13.42 -8.58 20.26
N SER A 346 -12.28 -8.28 20.89
CA SER A 346 -11.18 -7.44 20.40
C SER A 346 -11.63 -6.27 19.52
N SER A 347 -11.77 -5.08 20.12
CA SER A 347 -12.12 -3.86 19.39
C SER A 347 -11.25 -3.71 18.13
N ARG A 348 -11.91 -3.58 16.98
CA ARG A 348 -11.26 -3.42 15.68
C ARG A 348 -10.91 -1.95 15.46
N SER A 349 -9.97 -1.47 16.26
CA SER A 349 -9.52 -0.07 16.19
C SER A 349 -8.61 0.10 14.97
N ILE A 350 -9.19 0.58 13.87
CA ILE A 350 -8.44 0.97 12.68
C ILE A 350 -7.72 2.29 12.96
N HIS A 351 -6.46 2.41 12.58
CA HIS A 351 -5.78 3.71 12.63
C HIS A 351 -6.24 4.57 11.45
N THR A 352 -6.09 4.05 10.23
CA THR A 352 -6.43 4.77 8.99
C THR A 352 -7.34 3.94 8.11
N LEU A 353 -8.50 4.50 7.78
CA LEU A 353 -9.38 4.03 6.69
C LEU A 353 -9.19 4.97 5.50
N THR A 354 -8.74 4.45 4.37
CA THR A 354 -8.63 5.21 3.13
C THR A 354 -9.66 4.71 2.12
N VAL A 355 -10.43 5.62 1.55
CA VAL A 355 -11.40 5.34 0.49
C VAL A 355 -10.93 6.02 -0.78
N CYS A 356 -10.54 5.24 -1.77
CA CYS A 356 -10.08 5.75 -3.06
C CYS A 356 -11.21 5.66 -4.09
N ILE A 357 -11.57 6.79 -4.71
CA ILE A 357 -12.58 6.85 -5.76
C ILE A 357 -12.01 7.52 -7.01
N MET A 358 -12.55 7.14 -8.17
CA MET A 358 -12.17 7.71 -9.47
C MET A 358 -13.42 8.29 -10.16
N PRO A 359 -13.88 9.48 -9.76
CA PRO A 359 -15.12 10.05 -10.29
C PRO A 359 -15.01 10.33 -11.79
N LEU A 360 -16.10 10.04 -12.48
CA LEU A 360 -16.31 10.32 -13.89
C LEU A 360 -17.45 11.29 -14.04
N PHE A 361 -17.29 12.27 -14.92
CA PHE A 361 -18.40 13.09 -15.34
C PHE A 361 -19.36 12.26 -16.20
N HIS A 362 -20.61 12.11 -15.75
CA HIS A 362 -21.65 11.40 -16.47
C HIS A 362 -22.74 12.40 -16.90
N GLN A 363 -22.85 12.62 -18.21
CA GLN A 363 -23.94 13.38 -18.79
C GLN A 363 -25.10 12.43 -19.08
N GLN A 364 -26.12 12.46 -18.23
CA GLN A 364 -27.31 11.62 -18.41
C GLN A 364 -28.07 12.10 -19.65
N GLN A 365 -28.39 11.17 -20.57
CA GLN A 365 -29.05 11.49 -21.84
C GLN A 365 -30.56 11.74 -21.69
N ASP A 366 -31.16 11.40 -20.54
CA ASP A 366 -32.62 11.34 -20.35
C ASP A 366 -33.30 12.69 -20.05
N GLY A 367 -32.80 13.78 -20.63
CA GLY A 367 -33.52 15.07 -20.67
C GLY A 367 -33.60 15.87 -19.37
N SER A 368 -33.27 15.29 -18.20
CA SER A 368 -32.96 16.06 -17.00
C SER A 368 -31.50 16.50 -17.06
N SER A 369 -31.24 17.78 -17.31
CA SER A 369 -29.93 18.41 -17.52
C SER A 369 -28.93 18.33 -16.35
N GLN A 370 -29.09 17.38 -15.42
CA GLN A 370 -28.18 17.19 -14.30
C GLN A 370 -26.99 16.35 -14.76
N SER A 371 -25.94 17.04 -15.18
CA SER A 371 -24.60 16.47 -15.14
C SER A 371 -24.22 16.17 -13.70
N ARG A 372 -23.77 14.95 -13.43
CA ARG A 372 -23.29 14.55 -12.10
C ARG A 372 -22.00 13.74 -12.21
N PHE A 373 -21.13 13.89 -11.22
CA PHE A 373 -20.00 12.98 -11.07
C PHE A 373 -20.46 11.64 -10.51
N THR A 374 -19.85 10.55 -10.98
CA THR A 374 -20.06 9.22 -10.39
C THR A 374 -19.53 9.20 -8.96
N PHE A 375 -20.05 8.28 -8.13
CA PHE A 375 -19.72 8.11 -6.71
C PHE A 375 -20.22 9.20 -5.75
N VAL A 376 -20.67 10.37 -6.22
CA VAL A 376 -21.19 11.41 -5.31
C VAL A 376 -22.39 10.89 -4.49
N ASP A 377 -23.21 10.02 -5.09
CA ASP A 377 -24.32 9.31 -4.45
C ASP A 377 -23.88 8.34 -3.35
N PHE A 378 -22.65 7.81 -3.42
CA PHE A 378 -22.10 6.94 -2.37
C PHE A 378 -21.77 7.72 -1.11
N PHE A 379 -21.62 9.05 -1.17
CA PHE A 379 -21.24 9.87 -0.02
C PHE A 379 -22.34 10.80 0.48
N GLN A 380 -23.59 10.59 0.04
CA GLN A 380 -24.73 11.31 0.59
C GLN A 380 -24.92 10.91 2.06
N ALA A 381 -25.34 11.84 2.92
CA ALA A 381 -25.46 11.62 4.37
C ALA A 381 -26.25 10.35 4.76
N ASN A 382 -27.28 10.01 3.98
CA ASN A 382 -28.14 8.84 4.21
C ASN A 382 -27.73 7.60 3.40
N SER A 383 -26.62 7.65 2.66
CA SER A 383 -26.15 6.54 1.85
C SER A 383 -25.68 5.36 2.72
N PRO A 384 -25.84 4.11 2.26
CA PRO A 384 -25.32 2.94 2.95
C PRO A 384 -23.81 3.01 3.23
N VAL A 385 -23.03 3.61 2.33
CA VAL A 385 -21.58 3.74 2.47
C VAL A 385 -21.21 4.72 3.59
N ILE A 386 -21.88 5.87 3.71
CA ILE A 386 -21.65 6.79 4.85
C ILE A 386 -22.02 6.13 6.17
N GLN A 387 -23.11 5.37 6.23
CA GLN A 387 -23.48 4.60 7.42
C GLN A 387 -22.40 3.57 7.79
N ALA A 388 -21.86 2.86 6.80
CA ALA A 388 -20.77 1.91 6.99
C ALA A 388 -19.48 2.59 7.48
N ILE A 389 -19.09 3.73 6.88
CA ILE A 389 -17.93 4.54 7.30
C ILE A 389 -18.08 4.97 8.77
N LYS A 390 -19.26 5.49 9.15
CA LYS A 390 -19.55 5.89 10.53
C LYS A 390 -19.46 4.70 11.50
N ALA A 391 -19.86 3.52 11.05
CA ALA A 391 -19.86 2.30 11.85
C ALA A 391 -18.46 1.66 12.02
N VAL A 392 -17.48 2.00 11.19
CA VAL A 392 -16.07 1.58 11.36
C VAL A 392 -15.39 2.46 12.42
N ASP A 393 -14.66 1.82 13.34
CA ASP A 393 -13.87 2.52 14.35
C ASP A 393 -12.48 2.91 13.80
N CYS A 394 -12.37 4.09 13.19
CA CYS A 394 -11.08 4.60 12.70
C CYS A 394 -10.66 5.90 13.39
N GLN A 395 -9.35 6.12 13.52
CA GLN A 395 -8.79 7.39 14.01
C GLN A 395 -8.76 8.47 12.93
N VAL A 396 -8.42 8.07 11.70
CA VAL A 396 -8.31 8.96 10.55
C VAL A 396 -9.04 8.35 9.37
N LEU A 397 -9.90 9.14 8.75
CA LEU A 397 -10.55 8.83 7.49
C LEU A 397 -9.91 9.67 6.39
N HIS A 398 -9.40 9.01 5.35
CA HIS A 398 -8.97 9.64 4.12
C HIS A 398 -9.94 9.29 2.99
N VAL A 399 -10.32 10.29 2.21
CA VAL A 399 -11.03 10.08 0.94
C VAL A 399 -10.14 10.63 -0.18
N ASP A 400 -9.56 9.71 -0.94
CA ASP A 400 -8.66 10.00 -2.05
C ASP A 400 -9.46 10.04 -3.35
N ILE A 401 -9.58 11.22 -3.94
CA ILE A 401 -10.24 11.47 -5.23
C ILE A 401 -9.16 11.44 -6.31
N LEU A 402 -9.15 10.38 -7.10
CA LEU A 402 -8.12 10.10 -8.10
C LEU A 402 -8.63 10.41 -9.51
N THR A 403 -7.78 10.99 -10.36
CA THR A 403 -8.06 11.13 -11.80
C THR A 403 -7.80 9.80 -12.52
N ARG A 404 -8.48 9.56 -13.66
CA ARG A 404 -8.28 8.34 -14.49
C ARG A 404 -6.82 8.08 -14.87
N HIS A 405 -6.01 9.14 -14.92
CA HIS A 405 -4.62 9.08 -15.36
C HIS A 405 -3.68 8.61 -14.23
N ALA A 406 -4.03 8.83 -12.97
CA ALA A 406 -3.24 8.40 -11.81
C ALA A 406 -3.18 6.86 -11.68
N SER A 407 -4.26 6.16 -12.04
CA SER A 407 -4.35 4.69 -11.90
C SER A 407 -3.37 3.91 -12.79
N ARG A 408 -3.01 4.45 -13.98
CA ARG A 408 -2.19 3.72 -14.96
C ARG A 408 -0.68 3.85 -14.77
N ARG A 409 -0.21 4.89 -14.08
CA ARG A 409 1.22 5.14 -13.90
C ARG A 409 1.62 4.87 -12.45
N SER A 410 1.85 3.60 -12.15
CA SER A 410 2.68 3.09 -11.04
C SER A 410 2.37 3.57 -9.61
N ALA A 411 2.23 2.59 -8.71
CA ALA A 411 1.90 2.70 -7.29
C ALA A 411 2.82 3.56 -6.37
N HIS A 412 3.67 4.46 -6.89
CA HIS A 412 4.70 5.11 -6.08
C HIS A 412 4.93 6.60 -6.32
N VAL A 413 4.05 7.29 -7.05
CA VAL A 413 4.28 8.69 -7.38
C VAL A 413 3.07 9.52 -6.97
N THR A 414 2.92 9.73 -5.66
CA THR A 414 2.23 10.93 -5.16
C THR A 414 3.13 12.14 -5.44
N VAL A 415 3.38 12.44 -6.72
CA VAL A 415 3.93 13.74 -7.08
C VAL A 415 2.83 14.74 -6.80
N LYS A 416 3.06 15.54 -5.75
CA LYS A 416 2.43 16.85 -5.57
C LYS A 416 2.38 17.50 -6.96
N GLY A 417 1.18 17.64 -7.51
CA GLY A 417 0.96 18.18 -8.87
C GLY A 417 -0.05 17.40 -9.72
N SER A 418 -0.14 16.07 -9.61
CA SER A 418 -0.88 15.27 -10.61
C SER A 418 -2.35 14.96 -10.24
N GLY A 419 -3.19 15.99 -10.17
CA GLY A 419 -4.66 15.86 -10.28
C GLY A 419 -5.43 15.14 -9.16
N SER A 420 -4.78 14.43 -8.23
CA SER A 420 -5.47 13.81 -7.09
C SER A 420 -5.78 14.81 -5.97
N CYS A 421 -6.91 14.65 -5.29
CA CYS A 421 -7.28 15.38 -4.09
C CYS A 421 -7.44 14.39 -2.93
N ARG A 422 -6.98 14.75 -1.72
CA ARG A 422 -7.19 13.97 -0.51
C ARG A 422 -7.98 14.80 0.49
N LEU A 423 -9.14 14.30 0.90
CA LEU A 423 -9.90 14.84 2.02
C LEU A 423 -9.50 14.05 3.28
N THR A 424 -9.22 14.76 4.39
CA THR A 424 -8.82 14.13 5.65
C THR A 424 -9.79 14.53 6.75
N ILE A 425 -10.33 13.55 7.46
CA ILE A 425 -11.21 13.76 8.61
C ILE A 425 -10.60 13.06 9.82
N ASN A 426 -10.30 13.83 10.86
CA ASN A 426 -9.80 13.31 12.12
C ASN A 426 -10.98 12.87 13.01
N ARG A 427 -11.01 11.58 13.35
CA ARG A 427 -12.06 10.93 14.16
C ARG A 427 -11.57 10.50 15.54
N ARG A 428 -10.34 10.87 15.94
CA ARG A 428 -9.80 10.56 17.29
C ARG A 428 -10.68 11.10 18.41
N HIS A 429 -11.34 12.24 18.20
CA HIS A 429 -12.26 12.83 19.17
C HIS A 429 -13.51 11.99 19.39
N GLU A 430 -14.01 11.28 18.37
CA GLU A 430 -15.14 10.35 18.52
C GLU A 430 -14.76 9.17 19.43
N GLN A 431 -13.55 8.62 19.26
CA GLN A 431 -13.04 7.55 20.12
C GLN A 431 -12.82 8.02 21.56
N ALA A 432 -12.28 9.23 21.74
CA ALA A 432 -12.13 9.83 23.06
C ALA A 432 -13.50 10.05 23.74
N MET A 433 -14.53 10.46 22.99
CA MET A 433 -15.90 10.56 23.52
C MET A 433 -16.47 9.21 23.96
N ASP A 434 -16.24 8.14 23.21
CA ASP A 434 -16.66 6.80 23.60
C ASP A 434 -15.95 6.34 24.88
N PHE A 435 -14.68 6.72 25.08
CA PHE A 435 -13.95 6.48 26.33
C PHE A 435 -14.56 7.24 27.52
N PHE A 436 -14.92 8.52 27.35
CA PHE A 436 -15.52 9.33 28.42
C PHE A 436 -16.90 8.86 28.86
N LYS A 437 -17.68 8.19 27.99
CA LYS A 437 -18.98 7.63 28.39
C LYS A 437 -18.87 6.61 29.53
N GLY A 438 -17.71 5.95 29.67
CA GLY A 438 -17.46 4.99 30.76
C GLY A 438 -16.92 5.61 32.06
N GLN A 439 -16.45 6.85 32.04
CA GLN A 439 -15.73 7.45 33.17
C GLN A 439 -16.36 8.79 33.54
N MET A 440 -16.92 8.92 34.74
CA MET A 440 -17.59 10.15 35.19
C MET A 440 -16.61 11.25 35.66
N ALA A 441 -15.37 10.90 35.99
CA ALA A 441 -14.33 11.83 36.43
C ALA A 441 -13.47 12.32 35.25
N GLY A 442 -13.36 13.65 35.09
CA GLY A 442 -12.54 14.29 34.07
C GLY A 442 -12.91 15.77 33.93
N ASP A 443 -11.96 16.57 33.46
CA ASP A 443 -12.15 17.99 33.22
C ASP A 443 -13.34 18.25 32.27
N LYS A 444 -14.29 19.09 32.72
CA LYS A 444 -15.49 19.44 31.95
C LYS A 444 -15.13 20.19 30.67
N ALA A 445 -14.09 21.03 30.68
CA ALA A 445 -13.67 21.81 29.52
C ALA A 445 -13.15 20.89 28.41
N VAL A 446 -12.28 19.93 28.76
CA VAL A 446 -11.76 18.92 27.81
C VAL A 446 -12.89 18.09 27.21
N ARG A 447 -13.89 17.70 28.02
CA ARG A 447 -15.06 16.95 27.52
C ARG A 447 -15.90 17.76 26.54
N ARG A 448 -16.17 19.04 26.85
CA ARG A 448 -16.94 19.92 25.96
C ARG A 448 -16.22 20.08 24.62
N ARG A 449 -14.92 20.40 24.62
CA ARG A 449 -14.11 20.52 23.41
C ARG A 449 -14.07 19.22 22.61
N THR A 450 -13.90 18.08 23.29
CA THR A 450 -13.88 16.77 22.62
C THR A 450 -15.24 16.44 21.99
N ALA A 451 -16.34 16.74 22.67
CA ALA A 451 -17.70 16.55 22.15
C ALA A 451 -17.97 17.42 20.92
N GLU A 452 -17.51 18.68 20.94
CA GLU A 452 -17.62 19.59 19.82
C GLU A 452 -16.81 19.11 18.61
N MET A 453 -15.55 18.73 18.82
CA MET A 453 -14.71 18.20 17.74
C MET A 453 -15.26 16.88 17.16
N ALA A 454 -15.82 16.02 18.00
CA ALA A 454 -16.51 14.81 17.54
C ALA A 454 -17.80 15.13 16.75
N LYS A 455 -18.53 16.20 17.13
CA LYS A 455 -19.68 16.67 16.36
C LYS A 455 -19.23 17.21 14.99
N ARG A 456 -18.18 18.04 14.96
CA ARG A 456 -17.59 18.57 13.71
C ARG A 456 -17.13 17.44 12.78
N SER A 457 -16.53 16.37 13.30
CA SER A 457 -16.11 15.22 12.47
C SER A 457 -17.29 14.47 11.86
N VAL A 458 -18.39 14.28 12.60
CA VAL A 458 -19.61 13.66 12.09
C VAL A 458 -20.26 14.52 11.00
N GLU A 459 -20.36 15.84 11.21
CA GLU A 459 -20.87 16.79 10.22
C GLU A 459 -20.00 16.85 8.96
N ALA A 460 -18.67 16.76 9.11
CA ALA A 460 -17.74 16.66 7.99
C ALA A 460 -17.98 15.39 7.15
N ILE A 461 -18.28 14.25 7.81
CA ILE A 461 -18.64 13.00 7.12
C ILE A 461 -19.97 13.16 6.37
N ASP A 462 -20.98 13.78 6.97
CA ASP A 462 -22.29 13.98 6.35
C ASP A 462 -22.27 14.94 5.14
N THR A 463 -21.29 15.85 5.12
CA THR A 463 -21.08 16.81 4.03
C THR A 463 -20.07 16.32 2.98
N LEU A 464 -19.58 15.07 3.05
CA LEU A 464 -18.57 14.53 2.13
C LEU A 464 -19.01 14.60 0.66
N ALA A 465 -20.26 14.26 0.33
CA ALA A 465 -20.75 14.35 -1.05
C ALA A 465 -20.57 15.73 -1.66
N LYS A 466 -20.95 16.78 -0.91
CA LYS A 466 -20.82 18.18 -1.35
C LYS A 466 -19.35 18.55 -1.57
N HIS A 467 -18.47 18.18 -0.65
CA HIS A 467 -17.03 18.45 -0.78
C HIS A 467 -16.41 17.70 -1.96
N ILE A 468 -16.79 16.44 -2.19
CA ILE A 468 -16.31 15.66 -3.34
C ILE A 468 -16.75 16.32 -4.65
N GLU A 469 -18.01 16.72 -4.75
CA GLU A 469 -18.56 17.41 -5.92
C GLU A 469 -17.82 18.74 -6.17
N GLU A 470 -17.68 19.59 -5.15
CA GLU A 470 -16.91 20.84 -5.25
C GLU A 470 -15.46 20.62 -5.69
N GLN A 471 -14.79 19.57 -5.18
CA GLN A 471 -13.42 19.25 -5.60
C GLN A 471 -13.34 18.74 -7.04
N CYS A 472 -14.35 18.00 -7.50
CA CYS A 472 -14.44 17.55 -8.88
C CYS A 472 -14.66 18.73 -9.84
N ASP A 473 -15.54 19.67 -9.47
CA ASP A 473 -15.81 20.90 -10.23
C ASP A 473 -14.58 21.80 -10.31
N ARG A 474 -13.95 22.10 -9.16
CA ARG A 474 -12.76 22.98 -9.09
C ARG A 474 -11.59 22.48 -9.93
N ARG A 475 -11.47 21.16 -10.10
CA ARG A 475 -10.37 20.52 -10.83
C ARG A 475 -10.75 20.16 -12.27
N HIS A 476 -11.95 20.50 -12.72
CA HIS A 476 -12.44 20.26 -14.08
C HIS A 476 -12.30 18.79 -14.52
N PHE A 477 -12.73 17.85 -13.66
CA PHE A 477 -12.75 16.41 -13.99
C PHE A 477 -13.69 16.07 -15.17
N ASP A 478 -14.57 17.01 -15.54
CA ASP A 478 -15.49 16.96 -16.68
C ASP A 478 -14.79 17.17 -18.02
N GLN A 479 -13.79 18.04 -18.03
CA GLN A 479 -12.96 18.27 -19.20
C GLN A 479 -12.03 17.08 -19.32
N ALA A 480 -12.02 16.43 -20.49
CA ALA A 480 -10.99 15.45 -20.83
C ALA A 480 -9.66 16.22 -20.92
N THR A 481 -9.09 16.56 -19.76
CA THR A 481 -8.03 17.55 -19.64
C THR A 481 -6.85 17.00 -20.41
N THR A 482 -6.50 17.76 -21.43
CA THR A 482 -5.35 17.54 -22.30
C THR A 482 -4.09 17.71 -21.46
N MET A 483 -3.69 16.64 -20.78
CA MET A 483 -2.36 16.24 -20.28
C MET A 483 -1.40 17.24 -19.58
N ASP A 484 -1.55 18.56 -19.61
CA ASP A 484 -0.39 19.47 -19.41
C ASP A 484 -0.63 20.73 -18.55
N MET A 485 -1.58 20.74 -17.59
CA MET A 485 -1.69 21.89 -16.65
C MET A 485 -1.52 21.45 -15.20
N ASP A 486 -0.27 21.44 -14.75
CA ASP A 486 0.12 21.34 -13.34
C ASP A 486 -0.28 22.64 -12.62
N VAL A 487 -1.48 22.67 -12.06
CA VAL A 487 -1.91 23.75 -11.17
C VAL A 487 -1.61 23.31 -9.73
N ASP A 488 -0.45 23.73 -9.24
CA ASP A 488 -0.03 23.57 -7.84
C ASP A 488 -0.95 24.36 -6.91
N SER A 489 -2.07 23.75 -6.51
CA SER A 489 -2.95 24.32 -5.50
C SER A 489 -2.51 23.87 -4.10
N LEU A 490 -2.01 24.85 -3.34
CA LEU A 490 -1.51 24.83 -1.97
C LEU A 490 -2.41 24.05 -0.97
N ASP A 491 -1.77 23.28 -0.07
CA ASP A 491 -2.30 22.42 1.01
C ASP A 491 -3.08 23.18 2.14
N TYR A 492 -3.98 24.11 1.81
CA TYR A 492 -4.62 25.02 2.80
C TYR A 492 -5.94 24.52 3.42
N TRP A 493 -6.14 23.20 3.53
CA TRP A 493 -7.40 22.66 4.04
C TRP A 493 -7.19 21.83 5.33
N LEU A 494 -7.64 22.44 6.44
CA LEU A 494 -7.89 21.87 7.78
C LEU A 494 -6.76 21.87 8.82
N ASP A 495 -5.93 22.92 8.88
CA ASP A 495 -5.40 23.41 10.17
C ASP A 495 -6.43 24.39 10.78
N LEU A 496 -7.63 23.90 11.09
CA LEU A 496 -8.70 24.69 11.73
C LEU A 496 -8.50 24.87 13.25
N ASP A 497 -7.34 24.52 13.77
CA ASP A 497 -7.02 24.68 15.20
C ASP A 497 -6.67 26.13 15.58
N GLY A 498 -6.75 27.09 14.65
CA GLY A 498 -6.24 28.46 14.84
C GLY A 498 -7.26 29.61 14.82
N LEU A 499 -8.58 29.37 14.89
CA LEU A 499 -9.57 30.46 14.75
C LEU A 499 -10.62 30.59 15.88
N ASP A 500 -10.50 29.89 17.01
CA ASP A 500 -11.51 29.93 18.08
C ASP A 500 -10.97 30.49 19.43
N ASP A 501 -9.99 31.40 19.41
CA ASP A 501 -9.63 32.23 20.57
C ASP A 501 -10.17 33.67 20.40
N GLN A 502 -11.40 33.81 19.89
CA GLN A 502 -12.12 35.07 19.98
C GLN A 502 -12.87 35.04 21.31
N ASP A 503 -12.18 35.50 22.35
CA ASP A 503 -12.72 35.71 23.68
C ASP A 503 -13.99 36.58 23.59
N ASP A 504 -15.13 35.96 23.84
CA ASP A 504 -16.35 36.68 24.23
C ASP A 504 -16.13 37.20 25.67
N ASP A 505 -15.31 38.24 25.79
CA ASP A 505 -15.37 39.18 26.91
C ASP A 505 -16.67 39.97 26.76
N ASP A 506 -17.78 39.36 27.17
CA ASP A 506 -19.08 40.01 27.33
C ASP A 506 -19.05 40.85 28.61
N ASP A 507 -18.42 42.02 28.49
CA ASP A 507 -18.54 43.14 29.41
C ASP A 507 -19.96 43.75 29.30
N GLY A 508 -20.86 43.31 30.18
CA GLY A 508 -21.88 44.16 30.82
C GLY A 508 -23.23 44.34 30.11
N VAL A 509 -24.32 43.99 30.81
CA VAL A 509 -25.26 44.88 31.55
C VAL A 509 -26.08 44.06 32.56
#